data_AF-A0A7Y3GTX2-F1
#
_entry.id   AF-A0A7Y3GTX2-F1
#
_cell.length_a   1.000
_cell.length_b   1.000
_cell.length_c   1.000
_cell.angle_alpha   90.00
_cell.angle_beta   90.00
_cell.angle_gamma   90.00
#
_symmetry.space_group_name_H-M   'P 1'
#
loop_
_entity.id
_entity.type
_entity.pdbx_description
1 polymer ?
#
loop_
_entity_poly.entity_id
_entity_poly.type
_entity_poly.pdbx_seq_one_letter_code
_entity_poly.pdbx_strand_id
1 'polypeptide(L)'
;MKLKPTLLFILFIFLMSCTEKEEILPAKKDQLLITYVNPFIGSGGHGHTYPGATIPFGMMQLSPDTRLEGWDGCSGYHYSDRYIYGFSHTHLSGTGVSDYGDILLMPTNKVNFNNGSDGKDG
;
A
#
# COMPACT_ATOMS: atom_id res chain seq x y z
N MET A 1 57.52 36.03 -36.57
CA MET A 1 57.29 35.06 -35.48
C MET A 1 56.89 33.72 -36.09
N LYS A 2 57.69 32.66 -35.93
CA LYS A 2 57.32 31.31 -36.41
C LYS A 2 56.53 30.59 -35.32
N LEU A 3 55.23 30.40 -35.56
CA LEU A 3 54.35 29.65 -34.67
C LEU A 3 54.84 28.19 -34.65
N LYS A 4 55.23 27.69 -33.46
CA LYS A 4 55.78 26.33 -33.33
C LYS A 4 54.65 25.30 -33.51
N PRO A 5 54.81 24.28 -34.36
CA PRO A 5 53.78 23.25 -34.58
C PRO A 5 53.43 22.46 -33.31
N THR A 6 54.34 22.41 -32.32
CA THR A 6 54.08 21.85 -30.99
C THR A 6 53.01 22.61 -30.20
N LEU A 7 52.89 23.93 -30.39
CA LEU A 7 51.84 24.73 -29.73
C LEU A 7 50.46 24.43 -30.33
N LEU A 8 50.40 24.19 -31.64
CA LEU A 8 49.16 23.82 -32.34
C LEU A 8 48.66 22.42 -31.90
N PHE A 9 49.60 21.50 -31.67
CA PHE A 9 49.30 20.14 -31.24
C PHE A 9 48.76 20.09 -29.80
N ILE A 10 49.33 20.89 -28.89
CA ILE A 10 48.83 21.02 -27.51
C ILE A 10 47.42 21.63 -27.49
N LEU A 11 47.16 22.63 -28.33
CA LEU A 11 45.84 23.25 -28.44
C LEU A 11 44.79 22.26 -28.98
N PHE A 12 45.17 21.40 -29.92
CA PHE A 12 44.28 20.37 -30.47
C PHE A 12 43.95 19.27 -29.45
N ILE A 13 44.91 18.88 -28.62
CA ILE A 13 44.68 17.94 -27.50
C ILE A 13 43.73 18.57 -26.46
N PHE A 14 43.87 19.87 -26.18
CA PHE A 14 43.00 20.58 -25.25
C PHE A 14 41.55 20.67 -25.76
N LEU A 15 41.36 20.79 -27.09
CA LEU A 15 40.04 20.82 -27.72
C LEU A 15 39.35 19.44 -27.76
N MET A 16 40.11 18.35 -27.78
CA MET A 16 39.58 16.97 -27.82
C MET A 16 39.25 16.39 -26.43
N SER A 17 39.65 17.05 -25.34
CA SER A 17 39.39 16.58 -23.97
C SER A 17 37.99 16.94 -23.44
N CYS A 18 37.24 17.78 -24.14
CA CYS A 18 35.87 18.15 -23.77
C CYS A 18 34.86 17.44 -24.66
N THR A 19 34.62 16.16 -24.38
CA THR A 19 33.41 15.47 -24.83
C THR A 19 32.91 14.64 -23.66
N GLU A 20 32.21 15.30 -22.74
CA GLU A 20 31.37 14.60 -21.76
C GLU A 20 30.14 14.07 -22.50
N LYS A 21 30.08 12.74 -22.67
CA LYS A 21 28.83 12.06 -23.01
C LYS A 21 27.99 12.02 -21.74
N GLU A 22 26.92 12.80 -21.67
CA GLU A 22 25.85 12.54 -20.71
C GLU A 22 25.17 11.22 -21.09
N GLU A 23 25.57 10.14 -20.43
CA GLU A 23 24.76 8.92 -20.39
C GLU A 23 23.58 9.18 -19.44
N ILE A 24 22.40 9.45 -20.01
CA ILE A 24 21.16 9.50 -19.26
C ILE A 24 20.88 8.07 -18.78
N LEU A 25 21.39 7.72 -17.60
CA LEU A 25 21.06 6.46 -16.97
C LEU A 25 19.58 6.47 -16.61
N PRO A 26 18.78 5.48 -17.04
CA PRO A 26 17.40 5.39 -16.64
C PRO A 26 17.35 5.32 -15.11
N ALA A 27 16.44 6.09 -14.50
CA ALA A 27 16.28 6.13 -13.05
C ALA A 27 16.15 4.70 -12.49
N LYS A 28 17.21 4.21 -11.86
CA LYS A 28 17.24 2.90 -11.22
C LYS A 28 16.52 3.04 -9.89
N LYS A 29 15.36 2.43 -9.81
CA LYS A 29 14.55 2.45 -8.61
C LYS A 29 15.10 1.45 -7.59
N ASP A 30 15.49 1.93 -6.42
CA ASP A 30 16.16 1.11 -5.40
C ASP A 30 15.25 0.04 -4.77
N GLN A 31 13.92 0.23 -4.83
CA GLN A 31 12.93 -0.69 -4.25
C GLN A 31 11.58 -0.66 -4.99
N LEU A 32 10.70 -1.64 -4.74
CA LEU A 32 9.34 -1.66 -5.30
C LEU A 32 8.47 -0.54 -4.71
N LEU A 33 7.49 0.01 -5.44
CA LEU A 33 6.72 1.18 -4.96
C LEU A 33 5.77 0.74 -3.85
N ILE A 34 5.33 -0.52 -3.92
CA ILE A 34 4.44 -1.14 -2.94
C ILE A 34 5.06 -1.20 -1.54
N THR A 35 6.39 -1.10 -1.39
CA THR A 35 7.03 -1.11 -0.06
C THR A 35 6.77 0.16 0.73
N TYR A 36 6.32 1.24 0.08
CA TYR A 36 5.91 2.48 0.74
C TYR A 36 4.47 2.44 1.28
N VAL A 37 3.66 1.46 0.86
CA VAL A 37 2.24 1.40 1.23
C VAL A 37 2.08 0.70 2.58
N ASN A 38 1.37 1.35 3.51
CA ASN A 38 0.95 0.76 4.77
C ASN A 38 -0.60 0.78 4.88
N PRO A 39 -1.28 -0.36 4.67
CA PRO A 39 -2.74 -0.44 4.73
C PRO A 39 -3.36 -0.13 6.11
N PHE A 40 -2.56 -0.12 7.17
CA PHE A 40 -3.06 0.18 8.51
C PHE A 40 -3.23 1.69 8.76
N ILE A 41 -2.68 2.56 7.91
CA ILE A 41 -2.89 4.01 8.02
C ILE A 41 -4.37 4.32 7.76
N GLY A 42 -5.01 4.98 8.73
CA GLY A 42 -6.45 5.30 8.70
C GLY A 42 -7.37 4.19 9.21
N SER A 43 -6.83 3.01 9.57
CA SER A 43 -7.63 1.85 10.02
C SER A 43 -8.03 1.92 11.50
N GLY A 44 -7.66 2.98 12.20
CA GLY A 44 -8.07 3.24 13.58
C GLY A 44 -8.36 4.73 13.78
N GLY A 45 -8.83 5.10 14.96
CA GLY A 45 -9.42 6.43 15.16
C GLY A 45 -10.63 6.57 14.22
N HIS A 46 -10.75 7.68 13.53
CA HIS A 46 -11.94 8.00 12.70
C HIS A 46 -11.66 7.96 11.19
N GLY A 47 -10.62 7.24 10.77
CA GLY A 47 -10.24 7.16 9.35
C GLY A 47 -11.09 6.17 8.55
N HIS A 48 -11.55 5.09 9.19
CA HIS A 48 -12.42 4.06 8.63
C HIS A 48 -11.87 3.43 7.34
N THR A 49 -10.56 3.20 7.24
CA THR A 49 -9.99 2.38 6.16
C THR A 49 -9.95 0.91 6.60
N TYR A 50 -9.73 0.00 5.64
CA TYR A 50 -9.53 -1.42 5.92
C TYR A 50 -8.13 -1.87 5.45
N PRO A 51 -7.47 -2.80 6.15
CA PRO A 51 -6.13 -3.27 5.79
C PRO A 51 -6.13 -4.44 4.79
N GLY A 52 -7.31 -4.96 4.43
CA GLY A 52 -7.50 -6.11 3.57
C GLY A 52 -6.98 -5.98 2.14
N ALA A 53 -6.91 -7.12 1.45
CA ALA A 53 -6.44 -7.21 0.09
C ALA A 53 -7.49 -6.72 -0.91
N THR A 54 -7.07 -5.86 -1.83
CA THR A 54 -7.83 -5.48 -3.01
C THR A 54 -6.89 -5.10 -4.14
N ILE A 55 -7.42 -5.04 -5.37
CA ILE A 55 -6.71 -4.49 -6.53
C ILE A 55 -7.25 -3.09 -6.83
N PRO A 56 -6.51 -2.23 -7.57
CA PRO A 56 -7.01 -0.92 -7.94
C PRO A 56 -8.39 -1.01 -8.62
N PHE A 57 -9.39 -0.35 -8.04
CA PHE A 57 -10.78 -0.35 -8.50
C PHE A 57 -11.42 -1.75 -8.57
N GLY A 58 -10.95 -2.68 -7.74
CA GLY A 58 -11.46 -4.04 -7.67
C GLY A 58 -12.88 -4.11 -7.08
N MET A 59 -13.67 -5.05 -7.57
CA MET A 59 -15.02 -5.33 -7.06
C MET A 59 -14.98 -5.91 -5.64
N MET A 60 -13.93 -6.65 -5.28
CA MET A 60 -13.78 -7.31 -3.98
C MET A 60 -12.74 -6.64 -3.10
N GLN A 61 -13.05 -6.57 -1.82
CA GLN A 61 -12.20 -6.05 -0.75
C GLN A 61 -12.16 -7.12 0.35
N LEU A 62 -11.24 -8.06 0.27
CA LEU A 62 -11.15 -9.15 1.25
C LEU A 62 -10.41 -8.66 2.48
N SER A 63 -11.11 -8.44 3.59
CA SER A 63 -10.55 -7.84 4.81
C SER A 63 -11.05 -8.55 6.07
N PRO A 64 -10.26 -8.55 7.17
CA PRO A 64 -10.77 -8.96 8.48
C PRO A 64 -11.81 -7.98 9.02
N ASP A 65 -12.82 -8.52 9.71
CA ASP A 65 -13.81 -7.78 10.47
C ASP A 65 -13.52 -7.86 11.97
N THR A 66 -13.41 -6.72 12.63
CA THR A 66 -13.23 -6.61 14.10
C THR A 66 -14.37 -5.86 14.78
N ARG A 67 -15.23 -5.19 13.99
CA ARG A 67 -16.33 -4.36 14.48
C ARG A 67 -17.47 -4.33 13.46
N LEU A 68 -18.55 -5.04 13.74
CA LEU A 68 -19.70 -5.19 12.82
C LEU A 68 -20.73 -4.06 12.97
N GLU A 69 -20.67 -3.31 14.07
CA GLU A 69 -21.64 -2.26 14.39
C GLU A 69 -20.96 -1.00 14.91
N GLY A 70 -21.67 0.12 14.84
CA GLY A 70 -21.20 1.41 15.33
C GLY A 70 -20.43 2.22 14.29
N TRP A 71 -20.32 3.52 14.55
CA TRP A 71 -19.78 4.49 13.60
C TRP A 71 -18.31 4.27 13.27
N ASP A 72 -17.49 3.96 14.27
CA ASP A 72 -16.07 3.62 14.06
C ASP A 72 -15.86 2.29 13.31
N GLY A 73 -16.91 1.48 13.12
CA GLY A 73 -16.89 0.20 12.41
C GLY A 73 -17.29 0.30 10.93
N CYS A 74 -17.31 1.50 10.34
CA CYS A 74 -17.78 1.70 8.96
C CYS A 74 -17.09 0.82 7.91
N SER A 75 -15.81 0.49 8.11
CA SER A 75 -15.04 -0.37 7.22
C SER A 75 -14.89 -1.81 7.69
N GLY A 76 -15.64 -2.22 8.72
CA GLY A 76 -15.54 -3.56 9.33
C GLY A 76 -14.32 -3.77 10.24
N TYR A 77 -13.24 -2.98 10.07
CA TYR A 77 -11.99 -3.11 10.82
C TYR A 77 -11.67 -1.85 11.63
N HIS A 78 -11.23 -2.04 12.88
CA HIS A 78 -10.68 -0.97 13.71
C HIS A 78 -9.40 -1.42 14.44
N TYR A 79 -8.29 -0.71 14.23
CA TYR A 79 -6.94 -1.12 14.64
C TYR A 79 -6.75 -1.36 16.15
N SER A 80 -7.56 -0.72 17.00
CA SER A 80 -7.50 -0.93 18.45
C SER A 80 -8.14 -2.24 18.92
N ASP A 81 -8.94 -2.87 18.07
CA ASP A 81 -9.70 -4.06 18.44
C ASP A 81 -8.78 -5.28 18.42
N ARG A 82 -9.04 -6.22 19.33
CA ARG A 82 -8.14 -7.36 19.59
C ARG A 82 -8.63 -8.68 19.00
N TYR A 83 -9.86 -8.71 18.49
CA TYR A 83 -10.51 -9.92 18.01
C TYR A 83 -10.99 -9.71 16.58
N ILE A 84 -10.82 -10.76 15.77
CA ILE A 84 -11.32 -10.83 14.39
C ILE A 84 -12.49 -11.81 14.41
N TYR A 85 -13.65 -11.37 13.92
CA TYR A 85 -14.88 -12.16 13.82
C TYR A 85 -14.92 -13.01 12.54
N GLY A 86 -14.14 -12.63 11.54
CA GLY A 86 -13.98 -13.36 10.29
C GLY A 86 -13.39 -12.48 9.20
N PHE A 87 -13.49 -12.95 7.96
CA PHE A 87 -13.05 -12.23 6.76
C PHE A 87 -14.20 -12.15 5.76
N SER A 88 -14.70 -10.94 5.53
CA SER A 88 -15.74 -10.66 4.53
C SER A 88 -15.13 -10.10 3.24
N HIS A 89 -15.92 -10.04 2.17
CA HIS A 89 -15.43 -9.87 0.80
C HIS A 89 -15.77 -8.50 0.17
N THR A 90 -16.54 -7.67 0.87
CA THR A 90 -16.98 -6.34 0.42
C THR A 90 -16.81 -5.33 1.55
N HIS A 91 -16.17 -4.19 1.29
CA HIS A 91 -15.94 -3.14 2.28
C HIS A 91 -15.92 -1.75 1.65
N LEU A 92 -16.39 -0.77 2.41
CA LEU A 92 -16.26 0.65 2.07
C LEU A 92 -15.07 1.26 2.84
N SER A 93 -14.29 2.12 2.18
CA SER A 93 -13.12 2.77 2.78
C SER A 93 -13.37 4.25 2.98
N GLY A 94 -13.33 4.73 4.23
CA GLY A 94 -13.42 6.13 4.61
C GLY A 94 -14.84 6.69 4.69
N THR A 95 -15.86 5.84 4.78
CA THR A 95 -17.26 6.26 4.89
C THR A 95 -17.63 6.66 6.32
N GLY A 96 -18.69 7.45 6.47
CA GLY A 96 -19.26 7.82 7.78
C GLY A 96 -20.50 7.04 8.18
N VAL A 97 -20.89 6.03 7.39
CA VAL A 97 -21.98 5.09 7.64
C VAL A 97 -21.54 3.72 7.13
N SER A 98 -21.80 2.68 7.91
CA SER A 98 -21.48 1.29 7.57
C SER A 98 -22.48 0.71 6.56
N ASP A 99 -21.95 -0.08 5.64
CA ASP A 99 -22.68 -0.98 4.74
C ASP A 99 -21.67 -2.07 4.29
N TYR A 100 -22.10 -3.03 3.48
CA TYR A 100 -21.29 -4.18 3.04
C TYR A 100 -20.90 -5.11 4.22
N GLY A 101 -19.70 -5.72 4.21
CA GLY A 101 -19.35 -6.80 5.14
C GLY A 101 -19.91 -8.16 4.71
N ASP A 102 -20.07 -8.37 3.40
CA ASP A 102 -20.78 -9.54 2.86
C ASP A 102 -19.89 -10.79 2.78
N ILE A 103 -20.52 -11.96 2.96
CA ILE A 103 -19.88 -13.29 2.86
C ILE A 103 -18.72 -13.42 3.86
N LEU A 104 -19.07 -13.50 5.14
CA LEU A 104 -18.11 -13.67 6.24
C LEU A 104 -17.67 -15.13 6.36
N LEU A 105 -16.37 -15.39 6.19
CA LEU A 105 -15.77 -16.71 6.42
C LEU A 105 -14.84 -16.67 7.63
N MET A 106 -14.95 -17.69 8.49
CA MET A 106 -14.08 -17.86 9.65
C MET A 106 -13.49 -19.27 9.68
N PRO A 107 -12.15 -19.43 9.54
CA PRO A 107 -11.52 -20.74 9.73
C PRO A 107 -11.64 -21.18 11.19
N THR A 108 -12.04 -22.43 11.41
CA THR A 108 -12.24 -22.99 12.76
C THR A 108 -11.91 -24.48 12.79
N ASN A 109 -11.56 -24.98 13.98
CA ASN A 109 -11.36 -26.40 14.27
C ASN A 109 -12.59 -27.07 14.91
N LYS A 110 -13.63 -26.28 15.23
CA LYS A 110 -14.89 -26.73 15.83
C LYS A 110 -16.06 -26.13 15.07
N VAL A 111 -17.17 -26.87 14.96
CA VAL A 111 -18.39 -26.30 14.38
C VAL A 111 -18.96 -25.29 15.38
N ASN A 112 -18.87 -24.00 15.03
CA ASN A 112 -19.51 -22.91 15.74
C ASN A 112 -20.26 -22.06 14.72
N PHE A 113 -21.50 -21.71 15.05
CA PHE A 113 -22.37 -20.91 14.19
C PHE A 113 -22.42 -19.44 14.62
N ASN A 114 -21.75 -19.07 15.71
CA ASN A 114 -21.57 -17.69 16.14
C ASN A 114 -20.18 -17.20 15.72
N ASN A 115 -20.06 -15.92 15.39
CA ASN A 115 -18.79 -15.25 15.06
C ASN A 115 -18.16 -14.53 16.28
N GLY A 116 -18.86 -14.54 17.42
CA GLY A 116 -18.42 -13.93 18.68
C GLY A 116 -18.55 -12.41 18.77
N SER A 117 -19.16 -11.74 17.77
CA SER A 117 -19.35 -10.29 17.81
C SER A 117 -20.33 -9.82 18.89
N ASP A 118 -21.21 -10.72 19.34
CA ASP A 118 -22.16 -10.51 20.43
C ASP A 118 -21.59 -10.88 21.81
N GLY A 119 -20.28 -11.16 21.88
CA GLY A 119 -19.59 -11.55 23.11
C GLY A 119 -19.81 -13.00 23.53
N LYS A 120 -20.55 -13.80 22.75
CA LYS A 120 -20.60 -15.26 22.94
C LYS A 120 -19.36 -15.91 22.31
N ASP A 121 -19.17 -17.18 22.61
CA ASP A 121 -18.08 -17.95 22.00
C ASP A 121 -18.26 -18.00 20.48
N GLY A 122 -17.27 -17.47 19.76
CA GLY A 122 -17.00 -17.64 18.33
C GLY A 122 -15.99 -18.77 18.08
#